data_AF-A0A6J8CWQ3-F1
#
_entry.id   AF-A0A6J8CWQ3-F1
#
_cell.length_a   1.000
_cell.length_b   1.000
_cell.length_c   1.000
_cell.angle_alpha   90.00
_cell.angle_beta   90.00
_cell.angle_gamma   90.00
#
_symmetry.space_group_name_H-M   'P 1'
#
loop_
_entity.id
_entity.type
_entity.pdbx_description
1 polymer ?
#
loop_
_entity_poly.entity_id
_entity_poly.type
_entity_poly.pdbx_seq_one_letter_code
_entity_poly.pdbx_strand_id
1 'polypeptide(L)'
;MKSNQTFYHNDGRSSSQIDYITSNNDILETTMVIQQSPINSSTHLPVKAITTKELDTKQQNRKKKNKTSYKLLWDKVDRKRYQSTFKELLASSQIKWTNYSVDEKLQDLTFILHKTAEPAVPKKLIKLNGFKRKASPTVLQLIRNSKNRHRKWDMAGRPRNGHKLFLAKKEAKCILRQQQRKEITIEQQFFDKLEHDPNDKTFFQVIKRNQSTVKSSAPEFIVKKEQIASTSNEQRQIFAEYFQELATPQNHPEFDDQLMQNSQRRCNIIKKVSKSERNRKIDVTKEEIKKAILKLKNGKTADEYH
;
A
#
# COMPACT_ATOMS: atom_id res chain seq x y z
N MET A 1 -17.95 33.93 36.00
CA MET A 1 -16.90 32.99 36.44
C MET A 1 -17.32 31.58 36.03
N LYS A 2 -16.49 30.84 35.29
CA LYS A 2 -16.79 29.43 34.94
C LYS A 2 -16.56 28.58 36.18
N SER A 3 -17.58 27.83 36.61
CA SER A 3 -17.48 26.90 37.73
C SER A 3 -16.57 25.74 37.35
N ASN A 4 -15.53 25.46 38.15
CA ASN A 4 -14.62 24.31 38.00
C ASN A 4 -15.14 23.04 38.69
N GLN A 5 -16.39 23.06 39.16
CA GLN A 5 -16.98 21.97 39.91
C GLN A 5 -17.30 20.81 38.96
N THR A 6 -16.92 19.60 39.36
CA THR A 6 -17.14 18.38 38.56
C THR A 6 -18.16 17.45 39.17
N PHE A 7 -18.53 17.67 40.43
CA PHE A 7 -19.50 16.87 41.17
C PHE A 7 -20.46 17.76 41.96
N TYR A 8 -21.74 17.43 41.92
CA TYR A 8 -22.76 18.02 42.81
C TYR A 8 -23.19 16.97 43.82
N HIS A 9 -23.13 17.33 45.10
CA HIS A 9 -23.58 16.45 46.17
C HIS A 9 -25.11 16.35 46.16
N ASN A 10 -25.63 15.30 46.78
CA ASN A 10 -27.07 15.05 46.84
C ASN A 10 -27.88 16.12 47.59
N ASP A 11 -27.21 17.01 48.34
CA ASP A 11 -27.83 18.14 49.02
C ASP A 11 -28.19 19.29 48.06
N GLY A 12 -27.74 19.22 46.79
CA GLY A 12 -27.96 20.24 45.77
C GLY A 12 -27.31 21.60 46.06
N ARG A 13 -26.51 21.70 47.13
CA ARG A 13 -25.92 22.96 47.63
C ARG A 13 -24.41 22.90 47.64
N SER A 14 -23.84 21.74 47.98
CA SER A 14 -22.41 21.54 47.94
C SER A 14 -21.99 21.00 46.57
N SER A 15 -20.83 21.47 46.12
CA SER A 15 -20.19 21.00 44.90
C SER A 15 -18.71 20.81 45.16
N SER A 16 -18.11 19.85 44.46
CA SER A 16 -16.69 19.56 44.60
C SER A 16 -16.07 19.30 43.25
N GLN A 17 -14.80 19.68 43.12
CA GLN A 17 -13.95 19.24 42.03
C GLN A 17 -13.25 17.97 42.52
N ILE A 18 -13.64 16.82 42.00
CA ILE A 18 -13.03 15.53 42.35
C ILE A 18 -12.48 14.79 41.12
N ASP A 19 -12.73 15.33 39.92
CA ASP A 19 -12.25 14.80 38.66
C ASP A 19 -11.11 15.68 38.12
N TYR A 20 -9.93 15.08 37.95
CA TYR A 20 -8.72 15.77 37.53
C TYR A 20 -8.07 15.07 36.35
N ILE A 21 -7.45 15.87 35.48
CA ILE A 21 -6.59 15.39 34.39
C ILE A 21 -5.19 15.91 34.69
N THR A 22 -4.26 15.00 34.94
CA THR A 22 -2.85 15.32 35.25
C THR A 22 -1.94 14.88 34.11
N SER A 23 -0.90 15.66 33.81
CA SER A 23 0.02 15.40 32.71
C SER A 23 1.46 15.65 33.13
N ASN A 24 2.38 14.82 32.61
CA ASN A 24 3.79 14.79 33.01
C ASN A 24 4.72 15.60 32.08
N ASN A 25 4.21 16.37 31.12
CA ASN A 25 5.02 16.98 30.05
C ASN A 25 4.78 18.49 29.90
N ASP A 26 5.76 19.19 29.29
CA ASP A 26 5.72 20.59 28.77
C ASP A 26 4.67 20.77 27.65
N ILE A 27 3.45 20.35 27.90
CA ILE A 27 2.31 20.46 27.01
C ILE A 27 1.46 21.58 27.59
N LEU A 28 1.19 22.61 26.80
CA LEU A 28 0.17 23.60 27.15
C LEU A 28 -1.18 22.88 27.18
N GLU A 29 -1.74 22.74 28.38
CA GLU A 29 -3.03 22.11 28.61
C GLU A 29 -4.06 23.17 28.98
N THR A 30 -5.15 23.23 28.20
CA THR A 30 -6.34 23.98 28.59
C THR A 30 -7.41 22.97 29.02
N THR A 31 -7.74 22.95 30.30
CA THR A 31 -8.84 22.16 30.86
C THR A 31 -10.11 23.01 30.93
N MET A 32 -11.24 22.43 30.53
CA MET A 32 -12.55 23.08 30.64
C MET A 32 -13.61 22.06 31.10
N VAL A 33 -14.42 22.45 32.09
CA VAL A 33 -15.60 21.69 32.49
C VAL A 33 -16.74 22.02 31.53
N ILE A 34 -17.35 20.99 30.92
CA ILE A 34 -18.47 21.17 30.00
C ILE A 34 -19.75 21.24 30.84
N GLN A 35 -20.30 22.44 31.00
CA GLN A 35 -21.51 22.68 31.79
C GLN A 35 -22.80 22.16 31.13
N GLN A 36 -22.77 21.89 29.83
CA GLN A 36 -23.92 21.36 29.07
C GLN A 36 -23.83 19.84 28.97
N SER A 37 -24.10 19.14 30.07
CA SER A 37 -24.42 17.72 29.99
C SER A 37 -25.92 17.56 29.71
N PRO A 38 -26.35 16.70 28.78
CA PRO A 38 -27.76 16.37 28.61
C PRO A 38 -28.34 15.79 29.93
N ILE A 39 -29.54 16.26 30.23
CA ILE A 39 -30.30 16.13 31.48
C ILE A 39 -30.15 14.73 32.14
N ASN A 40 -29.69 14.73 33.39
CA ASN A 40 -29.76 13.65 34.39
C ASN A 40 -29.08 12.29 34.10
N SER A 41 -28.02 12.23 33.30
CA SER A 41 -27.28 10.97 33.10
C SER A 41 -26.23 10.65 34.18
N SER A 42 -25.77 11.65 34.95
CA SER A 42 -24.72 11.48 35.96
C SER A 42 -24.72 12.64 36.96
N THR A 43 -24.29 12.37 38.20
CA THR A 43 -23.99 13.39 39.23
C THR A 43 -22.65 14.10 38.99
N HIS A 44 -21.85 13.62 38.04
CA HIS A 44 -20.60 14.23 37.60
C HIS A 44 -20.76 15.01 36.28
N LEU A 45 -20.10 16.16 36.18
CA LEU A 45 -19.94 16.92 34.95
C LEU A 45 -18.73 16.44 34.15
N PRO A 46 -18.85 16.35 32.81
CA PRO A 46 -17.73 15.94 31.96
C PRO A 46 -16.61 16.98 31.95
N VAL A 47 -15.38 16.50 32.13
CA VAL A 47 -14.14 17.30 32.05
C VAL A 47 -13.45 17.07 30.71
N LYS A 48 -13.15 18.15 29.99
CA LYS A 48 -12.43 18.10 28.70
C LYS A 48 -11.08 18.78 28.83
N ALA A 49 -10.01 18.02 28.55
CA ALA A 49 -8.66 18.58 28.36
C ALA A 49 -8.36 18.73 26.86
N ILE A 50 -7.81 19.89 26.49
CA ILE A 50 -7.23 20.13 25.17
C ILE A 50 -5.72 20.28 25.37
N THR A 51 -4.96 19.37 24.77
CA THR A 51 -3.50 19.33 24.84
C THR A 51 -2.90 19.79 23.52
N THR A 52 -2.09 20.85 23.52
CA THR A 52 -1.31 21.25 22.35
C THR A 52 0.15 20.85 22.54
N LYS A 53 0.64 19.93 21.69
CA LYS A 53 2.04 19.52 21.69
C LYS A 53 2.75 20.14 20.50
N GLU A 54 3.72 21.01 20.76
CA GLU A 54 4.63 21.49 19.71
C GLU A 54 5.44 20.30 19.17
N LEU A 55 5.24 20.01 17.89
CA LEU A 55 6.01 18.97 17.20
C LEU A 55 7.31 19.58 16.72
N ASP A 56 8.39 19.24 17.41
CA ASP A 56 9.77 19.58 17.05
C ASP A 56 10.02 19.37 15.53
N THR A 57 10.21 20.45 14.79
CA THR A 57 10.27 20.51 13.32
C THR A 57 11.42 19.67 12.76
N LYS A 58 12.48 19.46 13.54
CA LYS A 58 13.61 18.58 13.19
C LYS A 58 13.20 17.11 13.09
N GLN A 59 12.23 16.64 13.87
CA GLN A 59 11.69 15.28 13.74
C GLN A 59 10.75 15.12 12.55
N GLN A 60 10.01 16.18 12.17
CA GLN A 60 9.13 16.13 11.00
C GLN A 60 9.92 15.98 9.68
N ASN A 61 11.07 16.66 9.55
CA ASN A 61 11.92 16.54 8.37
C ASN A 61 12.62 15.17 8.25
N ARG A 62 12.93 14.51 9.39
CA ARG A 62 13.40 13.10 9.38
C ARG A 62 12.28 12.11 9.06
N LYS A 63 11.04 12.36 9.49
CA LYS A 63 9.87 11.50 9.18
C LYS A 63 9.40 11.62 7.73
N LYS A 64 9.56 12.78 7.07
CA LYS A 64 9.21 12.96 5.65
C LYS A 64 10.01 12.06 4.70
N LYS A 65 11.23 11.64 5.05
CA LYS A 65 12.06 10.73 4.23
C LYS A 65 11.70 9.24 4.37
N ASN A 66 10.96 8.87 5.42
CA ASN A 66 10.46 7.50 5.61
C ASN A 66 8.93 7.50 5.60
N LYS A 67 8.32 7.92 4.49
CA LYS A 67 6.92 7.61 4.22
C LYS A 67 6.80 6.11 3.93
N THR A 68 6.84 5.28 4.97
CA THR A 68 6.25 3.94 4.87
C THR A 68 4.80 4.14 4.50
N SER A 69 4.41 3.70 3.30
CA SER A 69 3.02 3.73 2.88
C SER A 69 2.20 2.93 3.88
N TYR A 70 1.24 3.58 4.53
CA TYR A 70 0.28 2.91 5.39
C TYR A 70 -0.94 2.58 4.54
N LYS A 71 -1.40 1.33 4.59
CA LYS A 71 -2.65 0.92 3.94
C LYS A 71 -3.73 0.75 5.02
N LEU A 72 -4.89 1.36 4.82
CA LEU A 72 -6.07 1.12 5.64
C LEU A 72 -6.55 -0.32 5.40
N LEU A 73 -6.91 -1.02 6.48
CA LEU A 73 -7.45 -2.37 6.41
C LEU A 73 -8.97 -2.30 6.21
N TRP A 74 -9.39 -2.11 4.96
CA TRP A 74 -10.80 -2.17 4.58
C TRP A 74 -11.43 -3.53 4.95
N ASP A 75 -10.65 -4.61 4.93
CA ASP A 75 -11.10 -5.97 5.29
C ASP A 75 -11.34 -6.17 6.79
N LYS A 76 -10.92 -5.21 7.63
CA LYS A 76 -11.12 -5.25 9.10
C LYS A 76 -12.07 -4.17 9.59
N VAL A 77 -12.87 -3.60 8.69
CA VAL A 77 -13.92 -2.65 9.06
C VAL A 77 -14.94 -3.34 9.96
N ASP A 78 -15.31 -2.66 11.04
CA ASP A 78 -16.46 -3.09 11.86
C ASP A 78 -17.74 -2.88 11.05
N ARG A 79 -18.16 -3.93 10.34
CA ARG A 79 -19.28 -3.90 9.41
C ARG A 79 -20.59 -3.52 10.09
N LYS A 80 -20.81 -3.96 11.34
CA LYS A 80 -22.03 -3.63 12.08
C LYS A 80 -22.07 -2.14 12.44
N ARG A 81 -20.94 -1.60 12.92
CA ARG A 81 -20.81 -0.18 13.24
C ARG A 81 -20.92 0.69 11.98
N TYR A 82 -20.29 0.29 10.89
CA TYR A 82 -20.39 0.99 9.61
C TYR A 82 -21.85 1.06 9.12
N GLN A 83 -22.54 -0.08 9.08
CA GLN A 83 -23.92 -0.16 8.60
C GLN A 83 -24.91 0.62 9.46
N SER A 84 -24.77 0.59 10.79
CA SER A 84 -25.64 1.36 11.70
C SER A 84 -25.45 2.87 11.50
N THR A 85 -24.20 3.34 11.53
CA THR A 85 -23.86 4.76 11.33
C THR A 85 -24.29 5.26 9.95
N PHE A 86 -24.13 4.43 8.91
CA PHE A 86 -24.56 4.76 7.55
C PHE A 86 -26.08 4.87 7.44
N LYS A 87 -26.83 3.94 8.00
CA LYS A 87 -28.30 4.01 8.01
C LYS A 87 -28.82 5.25 8.73
N GLU A 88 -28.23 5.59 9.87
CA GLU A 88 -28.63 6.75 10.67
C GLU A 88 -28.39 8.08 9.93
N LEU A 89 -27.20 8.23 9.33
CA LEU A 89 -26.85 9.42 8.56
C LEU A 89 -27.64 9.51 7.25
N LEU A 90 -27.86 8.38 6.57
CA LEU A 90 -28.66 8.33 5.35
C LEU A 90 -30.12 8.72 5.62
N ALA A 91 -30.73 8.20 6.68
CA ALA A 91 -32.10 8.56 7.06
C ALA A 91 -32.23 10.07 7.37
N SER A 92 -31.23 10.63 8.08
CA SER A 92 -31.19 12.06 8.41
C SER A 92 -31.05 12.96 7.16
N SER A 93 -30.32 12.50 6.15
CA SER A 93 -30.10 13.23 4.90
C SER A 93 -31.25 13.07 3.90
N GLN A 94 -31.87 11.89 3.82
CA GLN A 94 -33.03 11.64 2.93
C GLN A 94 -34.20 12.59 3.20
N ILE A 95 -34.39 13.00 4.45
CA ILE A 95 -35.41 13.99 4.86
C ILE A 95 -35.17 15.36 4.16
N LYS A 96 -33.92 15.68 3.83
CA LYS A 96 -33.51 16.97 3.23
C LYS A 96 -33.44 16.93 1.70
N TRP A 97 -33.44 15.74 1.10
CA TRP A 97 -33.19 15.55 -0.34
C TRP A 97 -34.37 15.86 -1.25
N THR A 98 -35.54 16.18 -0.70
CA THR A 98 -36.74 16.51 -1.49
C THR A 98 -36.51 17.67 -2.45
N ASN A 99 -35.69 18.64 -2.08
CA ASN A 99 -35.41 19.84 -2.88
C ASN A 99 -34.00 19.88 -3.49
N TYR A 100 -33.23 18.81 -3.38
CA TYR A 100 -31.83 18.78 -3.87
C TYR A 100 -31.78 18.38 -5.35
N SER A 101 -30.87 19.01 -6.09
CA SER A 101 -30.44 18.53 -7.41
C SER A 101 -29.72 17.18 -7.31
N VAL A 102 -29.56 16.49 -8.45
CA VAL A 102 -28.90 15.19 -8.50
C VAL A 102 -27.44 15.28 -8.02
N ASP A 103 -26.73 16.35 -8.37
CA ASP A 103 -25.33 16.56 -7.98
C ASP A 103 -25.19 16.80 -6.47
N GLU A 104 -26.11 17.56 -5.87
CA GLU A 104 -26.13 17.79 -4.42
C GLU A 104 -26.43 16.50 -3.65
N LYS A 105 -27.31 15.64 -4.17
CA LYS A 105 -27.56 14.31 -3.59
C LYS A 105 -26.31 13.42 -3.66
N LEU A 106 -25.59 13.44 -4.78
CA LEU A 106 -24.35 12.68 -4.95
C LEU A 106 -23.25 13.18 -4.00
N GLN A 107 -23.09 14.49 -3.86
CA GLN A 107 -22.12 15.07 -2.92
C GLN A 107 -22.44 14.67 -1.48
N ASP A 108 -23.70 14.75 -1.07
CA ASP A 108 -24.12 14.38 0.28
C ASP A 108 -23.95 12.87 0.54
N LEU A 109 -24.27 12.01 -0.43
CA LEU A 109 -23.99 10.57 -0.37
C LEU A 109 -22.50 10.29 -0.20
N THR A 110 -21.67 10.99 -0.95
CA THR A 110 -20.20 10.83 -0.89
C THR A 110 -19.68 11.27 0.49
N PHE A 111 -20.23 12.36 1.03
CA PHE A 111 -19.92 12.85 2.37
C PHE A 111 -20.32 11.84 3.45
N ILE A 112 -21.52 11.25 3.37
CA ILE A 112 -22.00 10.22 4.29
C ILE A 112 -21.10 8.99 4.25
N LEU A 113 -20.72 8.52 3.05
CA LEU A 113 -19.81 7.39 2.88
C LEU A 113 -18.44 7.64 3.51
N HIS A 114 -17.88 8.84 3.35
CA HIS A 114 -16.61 9.19 3.99
C HIS A 114 -16.71 9.28 5.52
N LYS A 115 -17.75 9.95 6.02
CA LYS A 115 -17.95 10.17 7.46
C LYS A 115 -18.23 8.86 8.22
N THR A 116 -18.86 7.89 7.55
CA THR A 116 -19.16 6.56 8.11
C THR A 116 -17.96 5.62 8.08
N ALA A 117 -17.10 5.75 7.07
CA ALA A 117 -15.86 4.97 6.97
C ALA A 117 -14.84 5.37 8.05
N GLU A 118 -14.73 6.66 8.38
CA GLU A 118 -13.70 7.19 9.28
C GLU A 118 -13.68 6.54 10.69
N PRO A 119 -14.80 6.36 11.40
CA PRO A 119 -14.83 5.68 12.71
C PRO A 119 -14.85 4.15 12.60
N ALA A 120 -15.26 3.58 11.46
CA ALA A 120 -15.41 2.15 11.27
C ALA A 120 -14.10 1.45 10.84
N VAL A 121 -13.17 2.21 10.25
CA VAL A 121 -11.85 1.68 9.86
C VAL A 121 -10.93 1.64 11.08
N PRO A 122 -10.35 0.47 11.41
CA PRO A 122 -9.42 0.38 12.54
C PRO A 122 -8.19 1.26 12.32
N LYS A 123 -7.95 2.20 13.23
CA LYS A 123 -6.80 3.15 13.22
C LYS A 123 -5.43 2.49 13.47
N LYS A 124 -5.35 1.16 13.55
CA LYS A 124 -4.07 0.46 13.72
C LYS A 124 -3.30 0.48 12.41
N LEU A 125 -2.35 1.40 12.32
CA LEU A 125 -1.36 1.48 11.26
C LEU A 125 -0.49 0.21 11.26
N ILE A 126 -0.61 -0.62 10.22
CA ILE A 126 0.35 -1.70 9.99
C ILE A 126 1.55 -1.10 9.26
N LYS A 127 2.74 -1.24 9.84
CA LYS A 127 3.99 -1.08 9.07
C LYS A 127 3.96 -2.13 7.97
N LEU A 128 3.88 -1.70 6.71
CA LEU A 128 4.21 -2.59 5.61
C LEU A 128 5.62 -3.10 5.90
N ASN A 129 5.73 -4.38 6.20
CA ASN A 129 7.03 -5.05 6.18
C ASN A 129 7.50 -4.86 4.75
N GLY A 130 8.50 -3.99 4.56
CA GLY A 130 9.11 -3.79 3.24
C GLY A 130 9.46 -5.14 2.63
N PHE A 131 9.50 -5.19 1.30
CA PHE A 131 9.79 -6.41 0.53
C PHE A 131 10.87 -7.23 1.23
N LYS A 132 10.49 -8.36 1.84
CA LYS A 132 11.42 -9.21 2.58
C LYS A 132 12.32 -9.88 1.54
N ARG A 133 13.41 -9.20 1.17
CA ARG A 133 14.41 -9.74 0.24
C ARG A 133 14.89 -11.07 0.80
N LYS A 134 14.62 -12.17 0.08
CA LYS A 134 15.16 -13.47 0.42
C LYS A 134 16.66 -13.40 0.16
N ALA A 135 17.47 -13.47 1.22
CA ALA A 135 18.91 -13.52 1.09
C ALA A 135 19.33 -14.74 0.27
N SER A 136 20.34 -14.58 -0.58
CA SER A 136 20.91 -15.70 -1.35
C SER A 136 21.45 -16.80 -0.43
N PRO A 137 21.57 -18.06 -0.90
CA PRO A 137 22.20 -19.13 -0.14
C PRO A 137 23.61 -18.77 0.35
N THR A 138 24.38 -18.06 -0.46
CA THR A 138 25.72 -17.53 -0.15
C THR A 138 25.68 -16.52 0.99
N VAL A 139 24.77 -15.53 0.95
CA VAL A 139 24.61 -14.57 2.05
C VAL A 139 24.12 -15.27 3.32
N LEU A 140 23.23 -16.25 3.22
CA LEU A 140 22.77 -17.04 4.36
C LEU A 140 23.92 -17.82 5.03
N GLN A 141 24.82 -18.42 4.24
CA GLN A 141 26.01 -19.10 4.75
C GLN A 141 26.95 -18.12 5.46
N LEU A 142 27.18 -16.94 4.86
CA LEU A 142 28.01 -15.88 5.47
C LEU A 142 27.38 -15.30 6.75
N ILE A 143 26.04 -15.18 6.82
CA ILE A 143 25.32 -14.80 8.04
C ILE A 143 25.57 -15.83 9.14
N ARG A 144 25.46 -17.13 8.83
CA ARG A 144 25.74 -18.21 9.79
C ARG A 144 27.20 -18.15 10.27
N ASN A 145 28.16 -18.00 9.37
CA ASN A 145 29.58 -17.87 9.72
C ASN A 145 29.84 -16.64 10.61
N SER A 146 29.30 -15.47 10.24
CA SER A 146 29.43 -14.23 11.02
C SER A 146 28.86 -14.38 12.43
N LYS A 147 27.68 -15.01 12.58
CA LYS A 147 27.09 -15.33 13.89
C LYS A 147 27.96 -16.30 14.69
N ASN A 148 28.47 -17.36 14.06
CA ASN A 148 29.35 -18.33 14.72
C ASN A 148 30.64 -17.68 15.23
N ARG A 149 31.29 -16.83 14.43
CA ARG A 149 32.50 -16.09 14.84
C ARG A 149 32.19 -15.08 15.94
N HIS A 150 31.04 -14.43 15.90
CA HIS A 150 30.60 -13.55 16.97
C HIS A 150 30.39 -14.30 18.28
N ARG A 151 29.73 -15.48 18.25
CA ARG A 151 29.51 -16.33 19.42
C ARG A 151 30.82 -16.80 20.03
N LYS A 152 31.79 -17.25 19.22
CA LYS A 152 33.13 -17.64 19.71
C LYS A 152 33.86 -16.48 20.39
N TRP A 153 33.76 -15.27 19.83
CA TRP A 153 34.32 -14.07 20.45
C TRP A 153 33.61 -13.69 21.76
N ASP A 154 32.28 -13.86 21.82
CA ASP A 154 31.47 -13.58 23.00
C ASP A 154 31.79 -14.55 24.15
N MET A 155 31.86 -15.85 23.84
CA MET A 155 32.24 -16.91 24.80
C MET A 155 33.64 -16.73 25.38
N ALA A 156 34.56 -16.11 24.62
CA ALA A 156 35.92 -15.82 25.08
C ALA A 156 36.01 -14.55 25.95
N GLY A 157 34.90 -13.95 26.37
CA GLY A 157 34.90 -12.73 27.19
C GLY A 157 35.11 -11.44 26.38
N ARG A 158 34.80 -11.46 25.07
CA ARG A 158 34.88 -10.29 24.17
C ARG A 158 36.28 -9.63 24.12
N PRO A 159 37.36 -10.41 23.91
CA PRO A 159 38.72 -9.85 23.90
C PRO A 159 38.86 -8.79 22.81
N ARG A 160 39.54 -7.68 23.13
CA ARG A 160 39.80 -6.55 22.21
C ARG A 160 41.27 -6.57 21.74
N ASN A 161 41.69 -5.54 21.01
CA ASN A 161 43.10 -5.24 20.69
C ASN A 161 43.87 -6.36 19.96
N GLY A 162 43.62 -6.53 18.65
CA GLY A 162 44.41 -7.46 17.82
C GLY A 162 44.18 -8.96 18.10
N HIS A 163 43.40 -9.32 19.12
CA HIS A 163 43.11 -10.72 19.44
C HIS A 163 42.52 -11.49 18.25
N LYS A 164 43.01 -12.70 17.99
CA LYS A 164 42.64 -13.54 16.83
C LYS A 164 41.13 -13.69 16.65
N LEU A 165 40.39 -13.90 17.73
CA LEU A 165 38.92 -14.01 17.69
C LEU A 165 38.21 -12.70 17.31
N PHE A 166 38.75 -11.56 17.71
CA PHE A 166 38.21 -10.25 17.35
C PHE A 166 38.46 -9.93 15.87
N LEU A 167 39.67 -10.22 15.37
CA LEU A 167 40.02 -10.08 13.96
C LEU A 167 39.15 -10.98 13.08
N ALA A 168 39.02 -12.26 13.42
CA ALA A 168 38.17 -13.21 12.68
C ALA A 168 36.69 -12.80 12.67
N LYS A 169 36.17 -12.23 13.76
CA LYS A 169 34.82 -11.64 13.80
C LYS A 169 34.69 -10.45 12.85
N LYS A 170 35.66 -9.52 12.88
CA LYS A 170 35.66 -8.33 12.02
C LYS A 170 35.71 -8.72 10.54
N GLU A 171 36.59 -9.65 10.20
CA GLU A 171 36.76 -10.18 8.85
C GLU A 171 35.47 -10.82 8.33
N ALA A 172 34.88 -11.76 9.08
CA ALA A 172 33.63 -12.41 8.68
C ALA A 172 32.48 -11.41 8.48
N LYS A 173 32.43 -10.35 9.29
CA LYS A 173 31.44 -9.26 9.14
C LYS A 173 31.74 -8.39 7.92
N CYS A 174 33.01 -8.15 7.60
CA CYS A 174 33.41 -7.41 6.41
C CYS A 174 33.01 -8.17 5.13
N ILE A 175 33.36 -9.45 5.04
CA ILE A 175 33.01 -10.34 3.91
C ILE A 175 31.48 -10.37 3.70
N LEU A 176 30.70 -10.54 4.77
CA LEU A 176 29.24 -10.50 4.69
C LEU A 176 28.73 -9.18 4.09
N ARG A 177 29.24 -8.03 4.56
CA ARG A 177 28.83 -6.71 4.05
C ARG A 177 29.22 -6.52 2.59
N GLN A 178 30.41 -6.97 2.20
CA GLN A 178 30.85 -6.91 0.81
C GLN A 178 29.94 -7.74 -0.09
N GLN A 179 29.59 -8.97 0.30
CA GLN A 179 28.68 -9.81 -0.48
C GLN A 179 27.27 -9.20 -0.58
N GLN A 180 26.73 -8.67 0.52
CA GLN A 180 25.43 -7.98 0.51
C GLN A 180 25.44 -6.77 -0.44
N ARG A 181 26.52 -5.99 -0.46
CA ARG A 181 26.67 -4.87 -1.40
C ARG A 181 26.74 -5.35 -2.84
N LYS A 182 27.53 -6.39 -3.12
CA LYS A 182 27.63 -6.99 -4.47
C LYS A 182 26.26 -7.44 -4.98
N GLU A 183 25.47 -8.11 -4.16
CA GLU A 183 24.12 -8.56 -4.56
C GLU A 183 23.16 -7.40 -4.82
N ILE A 184 23.23 -6.33 -4.01
CA ILE A 184 22.46 -5.11 -4.26
C ILE A 184 22.87 -4.47 -5.60
N THR A 185 24.17 -4.37 -5.89
CA THR A 185 24.67 -3.80 -7.15
C THR A 185 24.24 -4.64 -8.34
N ILE A 186 24.35 -5.98 -8.28
CA ILE A 186 23.89 -6.87 -9.35
C ILE A 186 22.38 -6.74 -9.57
N GLU A 187 21.61 -6.61 -8.49
CA GLU A 187 20.17 -6.40 -8.55
C GLU A 187 19.81 -5.04 -9.17
N GLN A 188 20.49 -3.97 -8.79
CA GLN A 188 20.33 -2.64 -9.42
C GLN A 188 20.65 -2.70 -10.91
N GLN A 189 21.81 -3.25 -11.28
CA GLN A 189 22.19 -3.44 -12.68
C GLN A 189 21.18 -4.27 -13.49
N PHE A 190 20.50 -5.23 -12.86
CA PHE A 190 19.44 -6.00 -13.50
C PHE A 190 18.21 -5.14 -13.79
N PHE A 191 17.76 -4.33 -12.83
CA PHE A 191 16.63 -3.41 -13.03
C PHE A 191 16.97 -2.26 -13.98
N ASP A 192 18.19 -1.72 -13.89
CA ASP A 192 18.67 -0.68 -14.81
C ASP A 192 18.67 -1.19 -16.25
N LYS A 193 19.13 -2.43 -16.50
CA LYS A 193 19.03 -3.09 -17.81
C LYS A 193 17.59 -3.27 -18.27
N LEU A 194 16.68 -3.60 -17.36
CA LEU A 194 15.26 -3.76 -17.67
C LEU A 194 14.62 -2.45 -18.13
N GLU A 195 15.05 -1.33 -17.55
CA GLU A 195 14.51 0.01 -17.81
C GLU A 195 15.06 0.62 -19.11
N HIS A 196 16.35 0.37 -19.42
CA HIS A 196 17.03 1.04 -20.53
C HIS A 196 17.08 0.22 -21.84
N ASP A 197 16.99 -1.12 -21.77
CA ASP A 197 17.04 -2.01 -22.95
C ASP A 197 16.13 -3.25 -22.77
N PRO A 198 14.80 -3.06 -22.80
CA PRO A 198 13.85 -4.16 -22.66
C PRO A 198 13.88 -5.04 -23.92
N ASN A 199 14.34 -6.29 -23.76
CA ASN A 199 14.34 -7.31 -24.80
C ASN A 199 13.73 -8.64 -24.32
N ASP A 200 13.40 -9.55 -25.23
CA ASP A 200 12.80 -10.85 -24.90
C ASP A 200 13.60 -11.64 -23.85
N LYS A 201 14.93 -11.54 -23.88
CA LYS A 201 15.80 -12.19 -22.88
C LYS A 201 15.57 -11.62 -21.48
N THR A 202 15.46 -10.31 -21.34
CA THR A 202 15.19 -9.64 -20.05
C THR A 202 13.80 -9.98 -19.53
N PHE A 203 12.79 -10.08 -20.41
CA PHE A 203 11.45 -10.54 -20.07
C PHE A 203 11.44 -11.96 -19.48
N PHE A 204 12.08 -12.92 -20.16
CA PHE A 204 12.19 -14.29 -19.64
C PHE A 204 13.04 -14.38 -18.36
N GLN A 205 14.02 -13.49 -18.16
CA GLN A 205 14.77 -13.41 -16.90
C GLN A 205 13.89 -12.91 -15.74
N VAL A 206 13.02 -11.91 -15.96
CA VAL A 206 12.04 -11.47 -14.95
C VAL A 206 11.08 -12.61 -14.60
N ILE A 207 10.57 -13.31 -15.61
CA ILE A 207 9.69 -14.48 -15.39
C ILE A 207 10.42 -15.53 -14.54
N LYS A 208 11.63 -15.94 -14.92
CA LYS A 208 12.42 -16.93 -14.15
C LYS A 208 12.75 -16.47 -12.74
N ARG A 209 13.01 -15.17 -12.54
CA ARG A 209 13.32 -14.58 -11.22
C ARG A 209 12.09 -14.46 -10.32
N ASN A 210 10.92 -14.21 -10.91
CA ASN A 210 9.64 -14.08 -10.21
C ASN A 210 8.87 -15.40 -10.09
N GLN A 211 9.25 -16.42 -10.86
CA GLN A 211 8.86 -17.80 -10.58
C GLN A 211 9.46 -18.16 -9.23
N SER A 212 8.68 -17.97 -8.17
CA SER A 212 8.89 -18.70 -6.93
C SER A 212 9.03 -20.15 -7.33
N THR A 213 10.13 -20.81 -6.92
CA THR A 213 10.27 -22.26 -7.05
C THR A 213 8.96 -22.88 -6.64
N VAL A 214 8.19 -23.32 -7.65
CA VAL A 214 6.91 -23.97 -7.43
C VAL A 214 7.31 -25.22 -6.67
N LYS A 215 7.09 -25.22 -5.35
CA LYS A 215 7.21 -26.43 -4.58
C LYS A 215 6.30 -27.42 -5.30
N SER A 216 6.83 -28.57 -5.65
CA SER A 216 6.19 -29.61 -6.48
C SER A 216 5.01 -30.29 -5.77
N SER A 217 4.17 -29.55 -5.05
CA SER A 217 2.77 -29.89 -4.91
C SER A 217 2.07 -29.05 -5.98
N ALA A 218 1.94 -29.60 -7.19
CA ALA A 218 0.93 -29.07 -8.09
C ALA A 218 -0.38 -29.16 -7.29
N PRO A 219 -1.06 -28.04 -6.99
CA PRO A 219 -2.38 -28.15 -6.41
C PRO A 219 -3.22 -28.96 -7.39
N GLU A 220 -3.91 -29.98 -6.90
CA GLU A 220 -4.90 -30.71 -7.67
C GLU A 220 -5.81 -29.68 -8.35
N PHE A 221 -5.68 -29.55 -9.67
CA PHE A 221 -6.48 -28.62 -10.43
C PHE A 221 -7.84 -29.29 -10.64
N ILE A 222 -8.84 -28.86 -9.88
CA ILE A 222 -10.23 -29.20 -10.14
C ILE A 222 -10.72 -28.24 -11.23
N VAL A 223 -10.95 -28.77 -12.44
CA VAL A 223 -11.58 -28.04 -13.53
C VAL A 223 -12.96 -28.67 -13.78
N LYS A 224 -13.92 -27.84 -14.22
CA LYS A 224 -15.34 -28.16 -14.50
C LYS A 224 -15.57 -29.63 -14.87
N LYS A 225 -16.52 -30.28 -14.18
CA LYS A 225 -16.92 -31.70 -14.26
C LYS A 225 -15.99 -32.70 -13.53
N GLU A 226 -15.56 -32.36 -12.31
CA GLU A 226 -14.97 -33.32 -11.34
C GLU A 226 -13.71 -34.08 -11.79
N GLN A 227 -13.06 -33.69 -12.89
CA GLN A 227 -11.81 -34.33 -13.30
C GLN A 227 -10.64 -33.76 -12.50
N ILE A 228 -9.98 -34.63 -11.73
CA ILE A 228 -8.77 -34.33 -10.98
C ILE A 228 -7.58 -34.73 -11.84
N ALA A 229 -6.84 -33.76 -12.37
CA ALA A 229 -5.58 -34.03 -13.05
C ALA A 229 -4.42 -34.09 -12.06
N SER A 230 -3.84 -35.27 -11.94
CA SER A 230 -2.77 -35.59 -10.99
C SER A 230 -1.38 -35.48 -11.62
N THR A 231 -1.29 -35.54 -12.96
CA THR A 231 -0.01 -35.45 -13.69
C THR A 231 0.11 -34.19 -14.55
N SER A 232 1.34 -33.76 -14.83
CA SER A 232 1.61 -32.59 -15.68
C SER A 232 1.09 -32.76 -17.11
N ASN A 233 1.01 -33.98 -17.62
CA ASN A 233 0.51 -34.25 -18.98
C ASN A 233 -1.02 -34.12 -19.04
N GLU A 234 -1.73 -34.67 -18.06
CA GLU A 234 -3.19 -34.51 -17.92
C GLU A 234 -3.56 -33.02 -17.79
N GLN A 235 -2.84 -32.27 -16.97
CA GLN A 235 -3.06 -30.83 -16.82
C GLN A 235 -2.90 -30.09 -18.16
N ARG A 236 -1.87 -30.41 -18.95
CA ARG A 236 -1.67 -29.80 -20.27
C ARG A 236 -2.80 -30.14 -21.23
N GLN A 237 -3.29 -31.37 -21.20
CA GLN A 237 -4.35 -31.82 -22.07
C GLN A 237 -5.68 -31.14 -21.73
N ILE A 238 -6.01 -31.03 -20.44
CA ILE A 238 -7.19 -30.28 -19.97
C ILE A 238 -7.08 -28.80 -20.33
N PHE A 239 -5.91 -28.17 -20.17
CA PHE A 239 -5.73 -26.79 -20.60
C PHE A 239 -5.89 -26.64 -22.12
N ALA A 240 -5.36 -27.58 -22.90
CA ALA A 240 -5.52 -27.58 -24.35
C ALA A 240 -7.00 -27.67 -24.75
N GLU A 241 -7.77 -28.57 -24.13
CA GLU A 241 -9.21 -28.70 -24.34
C GLU A 241 -9.97 -27.44 -23.92
N TYR A 242 -9.70 -26.88 -22.73
CA TYR A 242 -10.32 -25.64 -22.26
C TYR A 242 -10.07 -24.45 -23.20
N PHE A 243 -8.83 -24.27 -23.66
CA PHE A 243 -8.51 -23.20 -24.60
C PHE A 243 -9.06 -23.48 -26.00
N GLN A 244 -9.19 -24.75 -26.39
CA GLN A 244 -9.89 -25.14 -27.60
C GLN A 244 -11.37 -24.79 -27.48
N GLU A 245 -12.07 -25.08 -26.38
CA GLU A 245 -13.46 -24.68 -26.14
C GLU A 245 -13.65 -23.16 -26.17
N LEU A 246 -12.69 -22.38 -25.64
CA LEU A 246 -12.72 -20.92 -25.73
C LEU A 246 -12.46 -20.41 -27.16
N ALA A 247 -11.61 -21.12 -27.91
CA ALA A 247 -11.20 -20.72 -29.26
C ALA A 247 -12.20 -21.17 -30.34
N THR A 248 -12.93 -22.26 -30.10
CA THR A 248 -14.02 -22.70 -30.97
C THR A 248 -15.33 -22.14 -30.41
N PRO A 249 -16.02 -21.21 -31.11
CA PRO A 249 -17.35 -20.82 -30.71
C PRO A 249 -18.25 -22.05 -30.80
N GLN A 250 -18.51 -22.69 -29.66
CA GLN A 250 -19.49 -23.75 -29.57
C GLN A 250 -20.86 -23.13 -29.89
N ASN A 251 -21.72 -23.88 -30.57
CA ASN A 251 -23.11 -23.54 -30.89
C ASN A 251 -23.97 -23.46 -29.60
N HIS A 252 -23.56 -22.62 -28.64
CA HIS A 252 -24.30 -22.35 -27.43
C HIS A 252 -25.46 -21.42 -27.80
N PRO A 253 -26.71 -21.72 -27.39
CA PRO A 253 -27.88 -20.88 -27.66
C PRO A 253 -27.81 -19.49 -27.00
N GLU A 254 -26.81 -19.25 -26.15
CA GLU A 254 -26.51 -17.95 -25.52
C GLU A 254 -25.54 -17.09 -26.35
N PHE A 255 -25.03 -17.60 -27.47
CA PHE A 255 -24.12 -16.87 -28.35
C PHE A 255 -24.93 -15.88 -29.22
N ASP A 256 -24.86 -14.61 -28.87
CA ASP A 256 -25.55 -13.54 -29.60
C ASP A 256 -24.77 -13.18 -30.88
N ASP A 257 -25.20 -13.76 -32.00
CA ASP A 257 -24.68 -13.46 -33.35
C ASP A 257 -24.69 -11.96 -33.67
N GLN A 258 -25.64 -11.21 -33.10
CA GLN A 258 -25.75 -9.77 -33.28
C GLN A 258 -24.59 -9.05 -32.58
N LEU A 259 -24.19 -9.51 -31.38
CA LEU A 259 -23.04 -9.00 -30.64
C LEU A 259 -21.71 -9.28 -31.37
N MET A 260 -21.57 -10.47 -31.96
CA MET A 260 -20.40 -10.84 -32.77
C MET A 260 -20.30 -9.95 -34.01
N GLN A 261 -21.39 -9.79 -34.77
CA GLN A 261 -21.43 -8.93 -35.95
C GLN A 261 -21.11 -7.47 -35.61
N ASN A 262 -21.61 -6.97 -34.48
CA ASN A 262 -21.31 -5.63 -33.98
C ASN A 262 -19.83 -5.47 -33.60
N SER A 263 -19.23 -6.49 -32.99
CA SER A 263 -17.80 -6.50 -32.66
C SER A 263 -16.93 -6.52 -33.92
N GLN A 264 -17.31 -7.32 -34.93
CA GLN A 264 -16.66 -7.36 -36.24
C GLN A 264 -16.69 -5.97 -36.92
N ARG A 265 -17.85 -5.30 -36.89
CA ARG A 265 -18.02 -3.94 -37.43
C ARG A 265 -17.13 -2.94 -36.72
N ARG A 266 -17.05 -2.96 -35.38
CA ARG A 266 -16.17 -2.09 -34.59
C ARG A 266 -14.70 -2.31 -34.94
N CYS A 267 -14.25 -3.56 -35.04
CA CYS A 267 -12.90 -3.89 -35.47
C CYS A 267 -12.58 -3.37 -36.87
N ASN A 268 -13.53 -3.44 -37.81
CA ASN A 268 -13.36 -2.92 -39.16
C ASN A 268 -13.30 -1.39 -39.21
N ILE A 269 -14.09 -0.69 -38.38
CA ILE A 269 -14.02 0.77 -38.23
C ILE A 269 -12.65 1.18 -37.69
N ILE A 270 -12.17 0.52 -36.62
CA ILE A 270 -10.85 0.80 -36.04
C ILE A 270 -9.76 0.59 -37.09
N LYS A 271 -9.78 -0.53 -37.82
CA LYS A 271 -8.81 -0.78 -38.91
C LYS A 271 -8.85 0.28 -40.01
N LYS A 272 -10.04 0.79 -40.37
CA LYS A 272 -10.17 1.88 -41.35
C LYS A 272 -9.59 3.19 -40.82
N VAL A 273 -9.91 3.56 -39.57
CA VAL A 273 -9.38 4.77 -38.91
C VAL A 273 -7.86 4.72 -38.80
N SER A 274 -7.30 3.59 -38.32
CA SER A 274 -5.85 3.40 -38.19
C SER A 274 -5.12 3.46 -39.54
N LYS A 275 -5.76 3.00 -40.63
CA LYS A 275 -5.21 3.13 -41.99
C LYS A 275 -5.30 4.57 -42.52
N SER A 276 -6.38 5.30 -42.22
CA SER A 276 -6.52 6.70 -42.62
C SER A 276 -5.57 7.64 -41.87
N GLU A 277 -5.24 7.35 -40.60
CA GLU A 277 -4.30 8.16 -39.82
C GLU A 277 -2.84 7.98 -40.27
N ARG A 278 -2.46 6.80 -40.77
CA ARG A 278 -1.10 6.56 -41.31
C ARG A 278 -0.79 7.35 -42.58
N ASN A 279 -1.80 7.86 -43.29
CA ASN A 279 -1.62 8.65 -44.52
C ASN A 279 -1.58 10.16 -44.28
N ARG A 280 -1.66 10.64 -43.03
CA ARG A 280 -1.35 12.04 -42.73
C ARG A 280 0.17 12.21 -42.72
N LYS A 281 0.75 12.56 -43.88
CA LYS A 281 2.05 13.24 -43.91
C LYS A 281 1.86 14.53 -43.13
N ILE A 282 2.35 14.56 -41.90
CA ILE A 282 2.51 15.81 -41.17
C ILE A 282 3.70 16.48 -41.83
N ASP A 283 3.47 17.58 -42.56
CA ASP A 283 4.53 18.39 -43.13
C ASP A 283 5.24 19.13 -42.00
N VAL A 284 6.19 18.44 -41.36
CA VAL A 284 7.00 19.01 -40.29
C VAL A 284 8.04 19.94 -40.91
N THR A 285 8.01 21.21 -40.52
CA THR A 285 8.95 22.20 -41.02
C THR A 285 10.32 22.07 -40.33
N LYS A 286 11.39 22.45 -41.04
CA LYS A 286 12.77 22.41 -40.48
C LYS A 286 12.91 23.25 -39.20
N GLU A 287 12.08 24.28 -39.03
CA GLU A 287 12.06 25.14 -37.85
C GLU A 287 11.45 24.46 -36.62
N GLU A 288 10.39 23.67 -36.80
CA GLU A 288 9.78 22.88 -35.73
C GLU A 288 10.72 21.80 -35.22
N ILE A 289 11.46 21.16 -36.13
CA ILE A 289 12.53 20.19 -35.79
C ILE A 289 13.61 20.88 -34.95
N LYS A 290 14.07 22.08 -35.36
CA LYS A 290 15.06 22.85 -34.59
C LYS A 290 14.55 23.23 -33.19
N LYS A 291 13.29 23.67 -33.06
CA LYS A 291 12.66 23.98 -31.76
C LYS A 291 12.56 22.75 -30.86
N ALA A 292 12.21 21.59 -31.41
CA ALA A 292 12.12 20.34 -30.67
C ALA A 292 13.50 19.88 -30.15
N ILE A 293 14.54 19.97 -30.99
CA ILE A 293 15.93 19.66 -30.60
C ILE A 293 16.41 20.59 -29.48
N LEU A 294 16.09 21.89 -29.55
CA LEU A 294 16.42 22.86 -28.51
C LEU A 294 15.73 22.55 -27.17
N LYS A 295 14.45 22.17 -27.20
CA LYS A 295 13.72 21.72 -26.00
C LYS A 295 14.35 20.48 -25.37
N LEU A 296 14.81 19.52 -26.18
CA LEU A 296 15.48 18.31 -25.69
C LEU A 296 16.85 18.61 -25.06
N LYS A 297 17.58 19.60 -25.58
CA LYS A 297 18.86 20.03 -24.98
C LYS A 297 18.69 20.77 -23.66
N ASN A 298 17.64 21.59 -23.51
CA ASN A 298 17.36 22.33 -22.28
C ASN A 298 16.82 21.44 -21.12
N GLY A 299 16.41 20.20 -21.41
CA GLY A 299 15.98 19.23 -20.41
C GLY A 299 17.10 18.37 -19.82
N LYS A 300 18.35 18.49 -20.30
CA LYS A 300 19.52 17.84 -19.69
C LYS A 300 20.08 18.75 -18.60
N THR A 301 19.58 18.61 -17.38
CA THR A 301 20.25 19.12 -16.18
C THR A 301 21.61 18.45 -16.02
N ALA A 302 22.61 19.25 -15.62
CA ALA A 302 23.97 18.84 -15.38
C ALA A 302 24.07 17.94 -14.13
N ASP A 303 24.15 16.63 -14.33
CA ASP A 303 24.67 15.67 -13.35
C ASP A 303 25.99 15.09 -13.87
N GLU A 304 26.97 15.97 -14.10
CA GLU A 304 28.38 15.61 -14.10
C GLU A 304 29.09 16.76 -13.39
N TYR A 305 29.32 16.61 -12.08
CA TYR A 305 30.48 17.08 -11.31
C TYR A 305 30.25 16.73 -9.83
N HIS A 306 30.79 15.57 -9.40
CA HIS A 306 31.52 15.30 -8.15
C HIS A 306 31.59 13.80 -7.85
#